data_AF-A0A7C5N7V2-F1
#
_entry.id   AF-A0A7C5N7V2-F1
#
_cell.length_a   1.000
_cell.length_b   1.000
_cell.length_c   1.000
_cell.angle_alpha   90.00
_cell.angle_beta   90.00
_cell.angle_gamma   90.00
#
_symmetry.space_group_name_H-M   'P 1'
#
loop_
_entity.id
_entity.type
_entity.pdbx_description
1 polymer ?
#
loop_
_entity_poly.entity_id
_entity_poly.type
_entity_poly.pdbx_seq_one_letter_code
_entity_poly.pdbx_strand_id
1 'polypeptide(L)'
;MWRLPFLLLSVALLAGCGTMADPREWFGGDAGPEPAELKSFEATVRPERLWSVNVGDGSPRFNRLVAAVGDERLYTVDLEGVLQARSRESGALVWKVETRLPASAGPGLGEGLLLVGTAEGEVAAFDSEKGEARWRRQLS
;
A
#
# COMPACT_ATOMS: atom_id res chain seq x y z
N MET A 1 -29.47 56.86 -13.46
CA MET A 1 -28.21 56.30 -12.91
C MET A 1 -28.37 54.94 -12.20
N TRP A 2 -29.59 54.46 -11.89
CA TRP A 2 -29.82 53.21 -11.12
C TRP A 2 -29.93 51.91 -11.93
N ARG A 3 -29.93 51.98 -13.28
CA ARG A 3 -30.20 50.79 -14.12
C ARG A 3 -29.01 49.83 -14.25
N LEU A 4 -27.77 50.32 -14.17
CA LEU A 4 -26.56 49.50 -14.25
C LEU A 4 -26.36 48.52 -13.06
N PRO A 5 -26.49 48.94 -11.78
CA PRO A 5 -26.29 48.00 -10.66
C PRO A 5 -27.37 46.92 -10.62
N PHE A 6 -28.60 47.22 -11.07
CA PHE A 6 -29.69 46.24 -11.14
C PHE A 6 -29.48 45.18 -12.22
N LEU A 7 -28.87 45.58 -13.35
CA LEU A 7 -28.50 44.68 -14.44
C LEU A 7 -27.31 43.78 -14.07
N LEU A 8 -26.32 44.31 -13.34
CA LEU A 8 -25.20 43.52 -12.84
C LEU A 8 -25.62 42.50 -11.77
N LEU A 9 -26.54 42.88 -10.87
CA LEU A 9 -27.07 41.97 -9.85
C LEU A 9 -27.89 40.83 -10.47
N SER A 10 -28.67 41.11 -11.51
CA SER A 10 -29.45 40.09 -12.21
C SER A 10 -28.55 39.14 -13.01
N VAL A 11 -27.50 39.62 -13.68
CA VAL A 11 -26.52 38.74 -14.34
C VAL A 11 -25.80 37.84 -13.33
N ALA A 12 -25.43 38.35 -12.14
CA ALA A 12 -24.81 37.56 -11.08
C ALA A 12 -25.74 36.46 -10.52
N LEU A 13 -27.04 36.75 -10.39
CA LEU A 13 -28.03 35.78 -9.93
C LEU A 13 -28.32 34.69 -10.97
N LEU A 14 -28.31 35.01 -12.28
CA LEU A 14 -28.53 34.03 -13.34
C LEU A 14 -27.32 33.11 -13.59
N ALA A 15 -26.10 33.53 -13.25
CA ALA A 15 -24.91 32.68 -13.36
C ALA A 15 -24.86 31.54 -12.31
N GLY A 16 -25.69 31.58 -11.27
CA GLY A 16 -25.68 30.60 -10.18
C GLY A 16 -26.36 29.26 -10.48
N CYS A 17 -27.34 29.21 -11.41
CA CYS A 17 -28.10 27.98 -11.64
C CYS A 17 -27.39 26.96 -12.56
N GLY A 18 -26.37 27.37 -13.32
CA GLY A 18 -25.62 26.47 -14.19
C GLY A 18 -24.52 25.67 -13.47
N THR A 19 -23.99 26.22 -12.37
CA THR A 19 -22.88 25.61 -11.61
C THR A 19 -23.36 24.64 -10.51
N MET A 20 -24.66 24.63 -10.19
CA MET A 20 -25.27 23.76 -9.17
C MET A 20 -26.22 22.73 -9.79
N ALA A 21 -26.11 22.47 -11.09
CA ALA A 21 -27.07 21.69 -11.85
C ALA A 21 -27.07 20.19 -11.46
N ASP A 22 -25.98 19.67 -10.90
CA ASP A 22 -25.94 18.30 -10.38
C ASP A 22 -25.49 18.26 -8.91
N PRO A 23 -26.42 18.03 -7.96
CA PRO A 23 -26.09 17.79 -6.56
C PRO A 23 -25.11 16.64 -6.34
N ARG A 24 -24.96 15.71 -7.29
CA ARG A 24 -23.97 14.62 -7.22
C ARG A 24 -22.55 15.12 -7.39
N GLU A 25 -22.30 16.20 -8.13
CA GLU A 25 -20.94 16.75 -8.24
C GLU A 25 -20.50 17.49 -6.96
N TRP A 26 -21.45 18.03 -6.19
CA TRP A 26 -21.15 18.76 -4.95
C TRP A 26 -21.28 17.88 -3.68
N PHE A 27 -22.19 16.91 -3.67
CA PHE A 27 -22.51 16.09 -2.48
C PHE A 27 -22.41 14.58 -2.72
N GLY A 28 -22.26 14.14 -3.96
CA GLY A 28 -21.95 12.75 -4.29
C GLY A 28 -20.45 12.58 -4.29
N GLY A 29 -19.91 11.88 -3.29
CA GLY A 29 -18.55 11.35 -3.44
C GLY A 29 -18.53 10.48 -4.70
N ASP A 30 -17.44 10.54 -5.47
CA ASP A 30 -17.14 9.63 -6.58
C ASP A 30 -17.00 8.19 -6.04
N ALA A 31 -18.11 7.60 -5.61
CA ALA A 31 -18.22 6.19 -5.37
C ALA A 31 -18.19 5.56 -6.77
N GLY A 32 -16.99 5.13 -7.16
CA GLY A 32 -16.80 4.32 -8.37
C GLY A 32 -17.76 3.12 -8.38
N PRO A 33 -17.81 2.38 -9.51
CA PRO A 33 -18.76 1.28 -9.66
C PRO A 33 -18.66 0.30 -8.50
N GLU A 34 -19.81 -0.09 -7.96
CA GLU A 34 -19.87 -1.07 -6.87
C GLU A 34 -19.23 -2.40 -7.30
N PRO A 35 -18.43 -3.06 -6.44
CA PRO A 35 -17.87 -4.37 -6.75
C PRO A 35 -18.98 -5.38 -7.05
N ALA A 36 -18.80 -6.17 -8.11
CA ALA A 36 -19.73 -7.24 -8.43
C ALA A 36 -19.79 -8.27 -7.29
N GLU A 37 -20.99 -8.77 -7.00
CA GLU A 37 -21.18 -9.83 -6.02
C GLU A 37 -20.45 -11.12 -6.43
N LEU A 38 -19.97 -11.87 -5.43
CA LEU A 38 -19.33 -13.15 -5.65
C LEU A 38 -20.34 -14.14 -6.28
N LYS A 39 -19.96 -14.71 -7.41
CA LYS A 39 -20.75 -15.77 -8.06
C LYS A 39 -20.51 -17.11 -7.39
N SER A 40 -21.56 -17.90 -7.24
CA SER A 40 -21.43 -19.30 -6.87
C SER A 40 -20.73 -20.10 -7.98
N PHE A 41 -19.90 -21.06 -7.58
CA PHE A 41 -19.23 -21.98 -8.48
C PHE A 41 -19.02 -23.33 -7.78
N GLU A 42 -18.86 -24.39 -8.56
CA GLU A 42 -18.48 -25.70 -8.03
C GLU A 42 -16.96 -25.76 -7.81
N ALA A 43 -16.53 -25.84 -6.55
CA ALA A 43 -15.12 -25.90 -6.20
C ALA A 43 -14.53 -27.30 -6.47
N THR A 44 -13.69 -27.42 -7.51
CA THR A 44 -12.92 -28.65 -7.80
C THR A 44 -11.74 -28.83 -6.85
N VAL A 45 -11.19 -27.74 -6.32
CA VAL A 45 -10.04 -27.74 -5.41
C VAL A 45 -10.39 -26.94 -4.17
N ARG A 46 -10.02 -27.46 -3.00
CA ARG A 46 -10.18 -26.79 -1.70
C ARG A 46 -8.80 -26.58 -1.09
N PRO A 47 -8.22 -25.37 -1.16
CA PRO A 47 -6.95 -25.10 -0.54
C PRO A 47 -7.07 -25.23 0.99
N GLU A 48 -6.11 -25.92 1.59
CA GLU A 48 -5.97 -25.98 3.04
C GLU A 48 -5.00 -24.87 3.50
N ARG A 49 -5.37 -24.19 4.58
CA ARG A 49 -4.50 -23.20 5.21
C ARG A 49 -3.51 -23.93 6.12
N LEU A 50 -2.25 -24.01 5.71
CA LEU A 50 -1.18 -24.60 6.52
C LEU A 50 -0.89 -23.78 7.78
N TRP A 51 -0.74 -22.46 7.66
CA TRP A 51 -0.56 -21.55 8.78
C TRP A 51 -0.96 -20.12 8.39
N SER A 52 -1.09 -19.24 9.39
CA SER A 52 -1.33 -17.81 9.21
C SER A 52 -0.72 -17.05 10.38
N VAL A 53 -0.01 -15.96 10.08
CA VAL A 53 0.58 -15.08 11.09
C VAL A 53 0.39 -13.62 10.68
N ASN A 54 0.31 -12.73 11.67
CA ASN A 54 0.38 -11.30 11.43
C ASN A 54 1.85 -10.89 11.29
N VAL A 55 2.15 -10.08 10.27
CA VAL A 55 3.52 -9.65 9.93
C VAL A 55 3.72 -8.14 10.12
N GLY A 56 2.84 -7.49 10.87
CA GLY A 56 2.79 -6.05 11.08
C GLY A 56 1.61 -5.41 10.34
N ASP A 57 1.76 -4.12 10.04
CA ASP A 57 0.72 -3.31 9.39
C ASP A 57 0.60 -3.57 7.88
N GLY A 58 1.52 -4.37 7.33
CA GLY A 58 1.48 -4.81 5.95
C GLY A 58 1.62 -3.65 4.96
N SER A 59 0.77 -3.66 3.93
CA SER A 59 0.85 -2.72 2.81
C SER A 59 -0.40 -1.82 2.77
N PRO A 60 -0.25 -0.48 2.78
CA PRO A 60 -1.34 0.47 2.61
C PRO A 60 -1.81 0.45 1.15
N ARG A 61 -2.95 1.09 0.87
CA ARG A 61 -3.68 1.00 -0.42
C ARG A 61 -2.83 1.11 -1.70
N PHE A 62 -1.76 1.89 -1.71
CA PHE A 62 -0.99 2.18 -2.93
C PHE A 62 0.42 1.57 -2.96
N ASN A 63 1.00 1.24 -1.80
CA ASN A 63 2.28 0.55 -1.79
C ASN A 63 1.98 -0.95 -1.93
N ARG A 64 2.90 -1.70 -2.56
CA ARG A 64 2.77 -3.15 -2.67
C ARG A 64 4.02 -3.81 -2.09
N LEU A 65 4.01 -4.01 -0.78
CA LEU A 65 4.99 -4.82 -0.08
C LEU A 65 4.62 -6.30 -0.26
N VAL A 66 5.53 -7.06 -0.85
CA VAL A 66 5.34 -8.47 -1.18
C VAL A 66 6.40 -9.26 -0.44
N ALA A 67 6.00 -10.36 0.21
CA ALA A 67 6.94 -11.23 0.87
C ALA A 67 7.94 -11.82 -0.15
N ALA A 68 9.23 -11.82 0.18
CA ALA A 68 10.21 -12.62 -0.55
C ALA A 68 10.21 -14.04 -0.01
N VAL A 69 10.27 -15.03 -0.91
CA VAL A 69 10.26 -16.45 -0.54
C VAL A 69 11.60 -17.06 -0.94
N GLY A 70 12.34 -17.54 0.06
CA GLY A 70 13.51 -18.39 -0.12
C GLY A 70 13.18 -19.87 0.11
N ASP A 71 14.22 -20.69 0.24
CA ASP A 71 14.08 -22.14 0.37
C ASP A 71 13.51 -22.55 1.73
N GLU A 72 14.06 -22.03 2.83
CA GLU A 72 13.60 -22.37 4.18
C GLU A 72 12.78 -21.26 4.84
N ARG A 73 12.89 -20.04 4.31
CA ARG A 73 12.39 -18.83 4.95
C ARG A 73 11.59 -17.96 3.99
N LEU A 74 10.62 -17.25 4.55
CA LEU A 74 9.97 -16.12 3.92
C LEU A 74 10.35 -14.85 4.66
N TYR A 75 10.36 -13.73 3.94
CA TYR A 75 10.79 -12.45 4.44
C TYR A 75 9.72 -11.41 4.18
N THR A 76 9.41 -10.60 5.19
CA THR A 76 8.40 -9.54 5.09
C THR A 76 8.95 -8.25 5.66
N VAL A 77 8.50 -7.13 5.10
CA VAL A 77 8.69 -5.79 5.68
C VAL A 77 7.33 -5.11 5.72
N ASP A 78 7.05 -4.36 6.78
CA ASP A 78 5.89 -3.48 6.87
C ASP A 78 6.30 -2.01 6.69
N LEU A 79 5.31 -1.11 6.73
CA LEU A 79 5.53 0.33 6.58
C LEU A 79 6.42 0.96 7.65
N GLU A 80 6.45 0.40 8.84
CA GLU A 80 7.29 0.92 9.94
C GLU A 80 8.75 0.43 9.82
N GLY A 81 9.02 -0.41 8.82
CA GLY A 81 10.33 -0.97 8.58
C GLY A 81 10.62 -2.18 9.47
N VAL A 82 9.60 -2.88 9.95
CA VAL A 82 9.78 -4.14 10.66
C VAL A 82 10.09 -5.25 9.65
N LEU A 83 11.39 -5.53 9.49
CA LEU A 83 11.87 -6.62 8.65
C LEU A 83 11.91 -7.93 9.45
N GLN A 84 11.34 -8.99 8.91
CA GLN A 84 11.24 -10.28 9.60
C GLN A 84 11.61 -11.42 8.65
N ALA A 85 12.26 -12.45 9.19
CA ALA A 85 12.32 -13.77 8.56
C ALA A 85 11.50 -14.77 9.35
N ARG A 86 10.77 -15.61 8.63
CA ARG A 86 9.92 -16.66 9.21
C ARG A 86 10.15 -17.98 8.49
N SER A 87 10.00 -19.08 9.22
CA SER A 87 9.99 -20.41 8.62
C SER A 87 8.91 -20.50 7.55
N ARG A 88 9.27 -20.99 6.36
CA ARG A 88 8.31 -21.20 5.27
C ARG A 88 7.29 -22.28 5.60
N GLU A 89 7.71 -23.29 6.37
CA GLU A 89 6.87 -24.44 6.70
C GLU A 89 5.87 -24.16 7.81
N SER A 90 6.25 -23.36 8.82
CA SER A 90 5.43 -23.16 10.03
C SER A 90 4.98 -21.72 10.28
N GLY A 91 5.57 -20.73 9.60
CA GLY A 91 5.37 -19.30 9.90
C GLY A 91 6.06 -18.83 11.19
N ALA A 92 6.80 -19.71 11.88
CA ALA A 92 7.53 -19.39 13.09
C ALA A 92 8.56 -18.28 12.85
N LEU A 93 8.67 -17.35 13.79
CA LEU A 93 9.65 -16.25 13.70
C LEU A 93 11.07 -16.80 13.86
N VAL A 94 11.95 -16.47 12.91
CA VAL A 94 13.38 -16.79 12.97
C VAL A 94 14.15 -15.60 13.53
N TRP A 95 13.96 -14.43 12.92
CA TRP A 95 14.50 -13.17 13.39
C TRP A 95 13.59 -12.00 13.00
N LYS A 96 13.71 -10.90 13.75
CA LYS A 96 13.03 -9.62 13.49
C LYS A 96 13.99 -8.48 13.76
N VAL A 97 13.99 -7.47 12.89
CA VAL A 97 14.79 -6.25 13.03
C VAL A 97 13.92 -5.03 12.72
N GLU A 98 14.02 -4.02 13.56
CA GLU A 98 13.44 -2.70 13.31
C GLU A 98 14.43 -1.87 12.49
N THR A 99 14.20 -1.78 11.19
CA THR A 99 15.11 -1.07 10.28
C THR A 99 14.99 0.45 10.40
N ARG A 100 13.83 0.91 10.91
CA ARG A 100 13.39 2.31 10.97
C ARG A 100 13.35 2.98 9.59
N LEU A 101 13.20 2.17 8.54
CA LEU A 101 13.04 2.64 7.16
C LEU A 101 11.56 2.60 6.81
N PRO A 102 10.95 3.71 6.33
CA PRO A 102 9.59 3.71 5.84
C PRO A 102 9.53 2.93 4.52
N ALA A 103 9.31 1.62 4.59
CA ALA A 103 9.40 0.75 3.44
C ALA A 103 8.29 1.06 2.42
N SER A 104 8.70 1.37 1.19
CA SER A 104 7.79 1.53 0.05
C SER A 104 7.90 0.35 -0.94
N ALA A 105 9.03 -0.38 -0.90
CA ALA A 105 9.31 -1.51 -1.77
C ALA A 105 10.10 -2.62 -1.05
N GLY A 106 9.84 -3.86 -1.46
CA GLY A 106 10.53 -5.05 -0.98
C GLY A 106 9.77 -5.85 0.09
N PRO A 107 10.47 -6.78 0.79
CA PRO A 107 11.89 -7.10 0.61
C PRO A 107 12.15 -7.82 -0.73
N GLY A 108 13.27 -7.51 -1.39
CA GLY A 108 13.81 -8.31 -2.50
C GLY A 108 14.92 -9.22 -2.01
N LEU A 109 14.90 -10.51 -2.37
CA LEU A 109 15.90 -11.50 -1.95
C LEU A 109 16.87 -11.83 -3.10
N GLY A 110 18.18 -11.82 -2.83
CA GLY A 110 19.20 -12.30 -3.76
C GLY A 110 20.60 -12.28 -3.15
N GLU A 111 21.44 -13.26 -3.50
CA GLU A 111 22.85 -13.35 -3.03
C GLU A 111 23.01 -13.23 -1.51
N GLY A 112 22.07 -13.81 -0.74
CA GLY A 112 22.08 -13.73 0.72
C GLY A 112 21.68 -12.36 1.30
N LEU A 113 21.22 -11.43 0.48
CA LEU A 113 20.78 -10.10 0.87
C LEU A 113 19.27 -9.91 0.74
N LEU A 114 18.72 -9.09 1.61
CA LEU A 114 17.37 -8.54 1.55
C LEU A 114 17.46 -7.05 1.26
N LEU A 115 16.90 -6.62 0.14
CA LEU A 115 16.87 -5.21 -0.25
C LEU A 115 15.50 -4.60 0.06
N VAL A 116 15.51 -3.46 0.73
CA VAL A 116 14.33 -2.65 1.06
C VAL A 116 14.53 -1.25 0.51
N GLY A 117 13.51 -0.71 -0.15
CA GLY A 117 13.51 0.65 -0.70
C GLY A 117 12.50 1.54 0.01
N THR A 118 12.81 2.83 0.09
CA THR A 118 11.91 3.87 0.61
C THR A 118 11.41 4.78 -0.51
N ALA A 119 10.35 5.55 -0.24
CA ALA A 119 9.81 6.50 -1.21
C ALA A 119 10.75 7.69 -1.47
N GLU A 120 11.65 7.97 -0.51
CA GLU A 120 12.63 9.06 -0.53
C GLU A 120 13.91 8.68 -1.30
N GLY A 121 13.96 7.49 -1.92
CA GLY A 121 15.10 7.06 -2.71
C GLY A 121 16.28 6.52 -1.89
N GLU A 122 16.03 6.07 -0.66
CA GLU A 122 16.99 5.27 0.11
C GLU A 122 16.80 3.78 -0.22
N VAL A 123 17.92 3.07 -0.43
CA VAL A 123 17.95 1.61 -0.52
C VAL A 123 18.85 1.07 0.57
N ALA A 124 18.36 0.07 1.29
CA ALA A 124 19.10 -0.63 2.33
C ALA A 124 19.18 -2.12 2.03
N ALA A 125 20.33 -2.72 2.33
CA ALA A 125 20.52 -4.17 2.27
C ALA A 125 20.77 -4.74 3.66
N PHE A 126 20.12 -5.86 3.92
CA PHE A 126 20.22 -6.63 5.15
C PHE A 126 20.66 -8.05 4.84
N ASP A 127 21.35 -8.66 5.78
CA ASP A 127 21.70 -10.07 5.73
C ASP A 127 20.43 -10.94 5.83
N SER A 128 20.24 -11.87 4.91
CA SER A 128 19.06 -12.76 4.92
C SER A 128 19.10 -13.82 6.03
N GLU A 129 20.27 -14.11 6.59
CA GLU A 129 20.43 -15.09 7.67
C GLU A 129 20.16 -14.48 9.05
N LYS A 130 20.59 -13.25 9.27
CA LYS A 130 20.58 -12.60 10.59
C LYS A 130 19.74 -11.33 10.68
N GLY A 131 19.36 -10.74 9.54
CA GLY A 131 18.68 -9.44 9.47
C GLY A 131 19.61 -8.25 9.71
N GLU A 132 20.93 -8.46 9.82
CA GLU A 132 21.91 -7.41 10.08
C GLU A 132 22.05 -6.45 8.89
N ALA A 133 22.03 -5.14 9.13
CA ALA A 133 22.25 -4.16 8.07
C ALA A 133 23.67 -4.30 7.48
N ARG A 134 23.75 -4.48 6.16
CA ARG A 134 25.03 -4.54 5.43
C ARG A 134 25.43 -3.17 4.90
N TRP A 135 24.49 -2.45 4.29
CA TRP A 135 24.71 -1.10 3.78
C TRP A 135 23.38 -0.36 3.58
N ARG A 136 23.49 0.97 3.48
CA ARG A 136 22.41 1.85 3.02
C ARG A 136 22.97 2.88 2.05
N ARG A 137 22.18 3.27 1.06
CA ARG A 137 22.58 4.20 0.01
C ARG A 137 21.41 5.09 -0.40
N GLN A 138 21.67 6.39 -0.47
CA GLN A 138 20.83 7.35 -1.15
C GLN A 138 21.11 7.25 -2.66
N LEU A 139 20.06 7.18 -3.48
CA LEU A 139 20.19 7.02 -4.93
C LEU A 139 20.53 8.32 -5.69
N SER A 140 20.43 9.50 -5.05
CA SER A 140 20.71 10.82 -5.63
C SER A 140 21.27 11.81 -4.62
#